data_AF-A0A9E3TSK3-F1
#
_entry.id   AF-A0A9E3TSK3-F1
#
_cell.length_a   1.000
_cell.length_b   1.000
_cell.length_c   1.000
_cell.angle_alpha   90.00
_cell.angle_beta   90.00
_cell.angle_gamma   90.00
#
_symmetry.space_group_name_H-M   'P 1'
#
loop_
_entity.id
_entity.type
_entity.pdbx_description
1 polymer ?
#
loop_
_entity_poly.entity_id
_entity_poly.type
_entity_poly.pdbx_seq_one_letter_code
_entity_poly.pdbx_strand_id
1 'polypeptide(L)'
;MDCCGADALPSLGFDRNGTATKYHLDELRRGTDVNSVTPSPTVPRLGLCCTFSQQPIRFRTTTVKANSGMKRELALAKLSELCLANADALLAALHFCATHGIGSFRINSQILPLKTHSACGYSMNELPRGEEIVERFRACGEFAKTSGIRTCLHPDQFVVLNSPRADVVTSSVAELEYQSEVAEWVGADVVNIHGGGAYGNKAESLNRLAMRVNRLSERSRSRLTLENDDTTYTPNDLLPLCQAEGIPLVYDVHHHRCNRDELSVEEATRRAVATWNREPLFHISSPLEGWKGKNPKPHHDFIDIQDFPQCWRDLSLTVEVEAKAKEVAVLKLKRQLVERWFVYILRCVDGSLYTGITNNLSRRLDQHNSGTASRYTRGRLPVVMIYYEEQPDQGSALRRELDVKAMSRSAKEFLAQSTPGVSIDKG
;
A
#
# COMPACT_ATOMS: atom_id res chain seq x y z
N MET A 1 -21.25 62.93 -18.95
CA MET A 1 -20.07 62.10 -19.23
C MET A 1 -19.56 61.58 -17.91
N ASP A 2 -20.10 60.41 -17.55
CA ASP A 2 -19.51 59.26 -16.88
C ASP A 2 -18.46 59.45 -15.77
N CYS A 3 -18.96 59.26 -14.54
CA CYS A 3 -18.64 58.16 -13.62
C CYS A 3 -17.18 57.67 -13.51
N CYS A 4 -16.48 58.18 -12.50
CA CYS A 4 -15.54 57.45 -11.66
C CYS A 4 -16.05 57.53 -10.21
N GLY A 5 -16.22 56.41 -9.52
CA GLY A 5 -16.61 56.42 -8.10
C GLY A 5 -16.69 55.04 -7.50
N ALA A 6 -15.81 54.79 -6.54
CA ALA A 6 -15.67 53.60 -5.70
C ALA A 6 -17.00 53.09 -5.09
N ASP A 7 -17.23 51.78 -5.16
CA ASP A 7 -18.26 51.14 -4.35
C ASP A 7 -17.73 50.86 -2.93
N ALA A 8 -18.48 51.40 -1.98
CA ALA A 8 -18.20 51.45 -0.56
C ALA A 8 -18.55 50.12 0.14
N LEU A 9 -17.76 49.78 1.17
CA LEU A 9 -18.08 48.74 2.14
C LEU A 9 -19.37 49.12 2.90
N PRO A 10 -20.29 48.16 3.17
CA PRO A 10 -21.52 48.47 3.88
C PRO A 10 -21.26 48.79 5.35
N SER A 11 -21.78 49.94 5.78
CA SER A 11 -21.71 50.45 7.15
C SER A 11 -22.56 49.59 8.11
N LEU A 12 -21.96 49.14 9.21
CA LEU A 12 -22.64 48.49 10.33
C LEU A 12 -23.46 49.53 11.12
N GLY A 13 -24.78 49.43 11.06
CA GLY A 13 -25.69 50.21 11.90
C GLY A 13 -25.88 49.55 13.27
N PHE A 14 -25.56 50.27 14.34
CA PHE A 14 -25.86 49.89 15.73
C PHE A 14 -27.09 50.66 16.24
N ASP A 15 -27.92 50.03 17.07
CA ASP A 15 -28.95 50.75 17.82
C ASP A 15 -28.35 51.53 19.01
N ARG A 16 -29.15 52.39 19.63
CA ARG A 16 -28.70 53.33 20.67
C ARG A 16 -28.21 52.69 21.97
N ASN A 17 -28.22 51.36 22.10
CA ASN A 17 -27.66 50.64 23.23
C ASN A 17 -26.57 49.62 22.84
N GLY A 18 -26.11 49.59 21.59
CA GLY A 18 -24.91 48.84 21.18
C GLY A 18 -25.06 47.31 21.16
N THR A 19 -26.29 46.79 21.10
CA THR A 19 -26.54 45.33 20.99
C THR A 19 -27.17 45.00 19.65
N ALA A 20 -26.57 44.06 18.91
CA ALA A 20 -27.10 43.59 17.63
C ALA A 20 -28.47 42.90 17.81
N THR A 21 -29.49 43.37 17.09
CA THR A 21 -30.85 42.84 17.14
C THR A 21 -30.96 41.43 16.54
N LYS A 22 -31.68 40.54 17.24
CA LYS A 22 -31.87 39.10 16.99
C LYS A 22 -32.62 38.71 15.69
N TYR A 23 -32.77 39.62 14.73
CA TYR A 23 -33.50 39.39 13.47
C TYR A 23 -32.61 39.40 12.21
N HIS A 24 -31.29 39.22 12.38
CA HIS A 24 -30.34 39.13 11.26
C HIS A 24 -29.36 37.96 11.38
N LEU A 25 -29.78 36.86 12.01
CA LEU A 25 -29.00 35.62 12.14
C LEU A 25 -29.60 34.40 11.43
N ASP A 26 -30.79 34.51 10.82
CA ASP A 26 -31.44 33.39 10.12
C ASP A 26 -31.41 33.48 8.58
N GLU A 27 -30.92 34.58 7.98
CA GLU A 27 -30.78 34.72 6.53
C GLU A 27 -29.33 34.66 6.00
N LEU A 28 -28.33 34.59 6.89
CA LEU A 28 -26.94 34.28 6.53
C LEU A 28 -26.60 32.77 6.59
N ARG A 29 -27.61 31.92 6.81
CA ARG A 29 -27.49 30.44 6.80
C ARG A 29 -28.06 29.76 5.56
N ARG A 30 -28.50 30.53 4.55
CA ARG A 30 -28.96 30.01 3.25
C ARG A 30 -28.04 30.51 2.14
N GLY A 31 -26.88 29.90 2.02
CA GLY A 31 -25.93 30.17 0.95
C GLY A 31 -24.91 29.07 0.88
N THR A 32 -24.89 28.38 -0.26
CA THR A 32 -24.03 27.25 -0.67
C THR A 32 -24.27 25.95 0.08
N ASP A 33 -25.24 25.17 -0.41
CA ASP A 33 -25.18 23.70 -0.38
C ASP A 33 -23.84 23.28 -1.02
N VAL A 34 -22.82 23.11 -0.18
CA VAL A 34 -21.56 22.51 -0.59
C VAL A 34 -21.85 21.02 -0.64
N ASN A 35 -22.12 20.56 -1.86
CA ASN A 35 -22.02 19.18 -2.34
C ASN A 35 -21.93 18.13 -1.23
N SER A 36 -22.95 17.27 -1.18
CA SER A 36 -22.83 15.88 -0.76
C SER A 36 -21.72 15.20 -1.58
N VAL A 37 -20.47 15.48 -1.25
CA VAL A 37 -19.33 14.67 -1.64
C VAL A 37 -19.44 13.48 -0.71
N THR A 38 -20.10 12.42 -1.18
CA THR A 38 -19.80 11.09 -0.67
C THR A 38 -18.27 10.98 -0.69
N PRO A 39 -17.59 10.75 0.45
CA PRO A 39 -16.15 10.64 0.45
C PRO A 39 -15.80 9.58 -0.58
N SER A 40 -15.01 9.96 -1.59
CA SER A 40 -14.48 9.00 -2.54
C SER A 40 -13.88 7.85 -1.72
N PRO A 41 -14.19 6.59 -2.03
CA PRO A 41 -13.65 5.47 -1.26
C PRO A 41 -12.14 5.66 -1.15
N THR A 42 -11.65 5.79 0.08
CA THR A 42 -10.22 6.00 0.35
C THR A 42 -9.53 4.69 0.04
N VAL A 43 -9.07 4.53 -1.20
CA VAL A 43 -8.28 3.37 -1.59
C VAL A 43 -7.03 3.32 -0.71
N PRO A 44 -6.66 2.14 -0.19
CA PRO A 44 -5.44 1.98 0.60
C PRO A 44 -4.22 2.56 -0.11
N ARG A 45 -3.34 3.17 0.68
CA ARG A 45 -2.07 3.72 0.21
C ARG A 45 -1.17 2.57 -0.23
N LEU A 46 -0.93 2.42 -1.53
CA LEU A 46 -0.01 1.39 -2.02
C LEU A 46 1.46 1.81 -1.90
N GLY A 47 2.31 0.85 -1.55
CA GLY A 47 3.75 1.00 -1.35
C GLY A 47 4.59 0.16 -2.30
N LEU A 48 5.74 0.72 -2.69
CA LEU A 48 6.76 0.05 -3.51
C LEU A 48 7.93 -0.42 -2.64
N CYS A 49 8.39 -1.67 -2.84
CA CYS A 49 9.46 -2.25 -2.03
C CYS A 49 10.85 -2.24 -2.69
N CYS A 50 11.77 -1.46 -2.10
CA CYS A 50 13.24 -1.50 -2.21
C CYS A 50 13.89 -1.17 -3.56
N THR A 51 13.36 -1.66 -4.68
CA THR A 51 14.03 -1.59 -6.00
C THR A 51 13.04 -1.39 -7.13
N PHE A 52 13.58 -1.12 -8.32
CA PHE A 52 12.84 -0.90 -9.54
C PHE A 52 13.14 -1.99 -10.58
N SER A 53 12.11 -2.37 -11.34
CA SER A 53 12.19 -3.35 -12.42
C SER A 53 12.61 -2.71 -13.74
N GLN A 54 11.94 -1.63 -14.14
CA GLN A 54 12.13 -0.94 -15.41
C GLN A 54 12.82 0.42 -15.25
N GLN A 55 12.66 1.09 -14.11
CA GLN A 55 13.33 2.37 -13.88
C GLN A 55 14.83 2.18 -13.60
N PRO A 56 15.71 3.06 -14.13
CA PRO A 56 17.15 2.96 -13.96
C PRO A 56 17.64 3.42 -12.57
N ILE A 57 16.82 3.28 -11.54
CA ILE A 57 17.14 3.65 -10.15
C ILE A 57 17.77 2.44 -9.47
N ARG A 58 19.03 2.57 -9.04
CA ARG A 58 19.82 1.46 -8.49
C ARG A 58 20.49 1.86 -7.19
N PHE A 59 20.22 1.10 -6.14
CA PHE A 59 20.97 1.14 -4.90
C PHE A 59 22.22 0.28 -5.04
N ARG A 60 23.36 0.83 -4.65
CA ARG A 60 24.68 0.21 -4.76
C ARG A 60 25.05 -0.43 -3.43
N THR A 61 25.75 -1.55 -3.52
CA THR A 61 26.30 -2.26 -2.35
C THR A 61 27.72 -2.71 -2.64
N THR A 62 28.38 -3.27 -1.65
CA THR A 62 29.68 -3.90 -1.81
C THR A 62 29.81 -5.13 -0.94
N THR A 63 30.78 -5.98 -1.25
CA THR A 63 31.02 -7.21 -0.49
C THR A 63 32.14 -6.99 0.52
N VAL A 64 32.09 -7.75 1.61
CA VAL A 64 33.15 -7.80 2.62
C VAL A 64 34.50 -8.08 1.96
N LYS A 65 34.57 -9.11 1.08
CA LYS A 65 35.79 -9.49 0.35
C LYS A 65 36.40 -8.32 -0.42
N ALA A 66 35.58 -7.55 -1.13
CA ALA A 66 36.08 -6.42 -1.91
C ALA A 66 36.55 -5.27 -1.01
N ASN A 67 35.88 -5.06 0.13
CA ASN A 67 36.18 -3.95 1.04
C ASN A 67 37.39 -4.25 1.95
N SER A 68 37.48 -5.47 2.49
CA SER A 68 38.56 -5.90 3.38
C SER A 68 39.90 -6.07 2.67
N GLY A 69 39.90 -6.19 1.34
CA GLY A 69 41.12 -6.22 0.53
C GLY A 69 41.79 -4.86 0.34
N MET A 70 41.16 -3.77 0.77
CA MET A 70 41.67 -2.40 0.64
C MET A 70 42.26 -1.90 1.96
N LYS A 71 43.14 -0.89 1.89
CA LYS A 71 43.51 -0.11 3.08
C LYS A 71 42.24 0.54 3.66
N ARG A 72 42.11 0.60 5.00
CA ARG A 72 40.91 1.10 5.68
C ARG A 72 40.44 2.47 5.18
N GLU A 73 41.36 3.40 4.96
CA GLU A 73 41.06 4.74 4.43
C GLU A 73 40.39 4.68 3.04
N LEU A 74 40.95 3.89 2.12
CA LEU A 74 40.37 3.68 0.77
C LEU A 74 39.02 2.95 0.84
N ALA A 75 38.89 2.00 1.75
CA ALA A 75 37.63 1.29 2.00
C ALA A 75 36.53 2.25 2.51
N LEU A 76 36.86 3.13 3.45
CA LEU A 76 35.95 4.16 3.97
C LEU A 76 35.57 5.18 2.89
N ALA A 77 36.53 5.62 2.06
CA ALA A 77 36.25 6.50 0.92
C ALA A 77 35.27 5.83 -0.07
N LYS A 78 35.50 4.56 -0.40
CA LYS A 78 34.58 3.78 -1.25
C LYS A 78 33.18 3.66 -0.63
N LEU A 79 33.08 3.36 0.66
CA LEU A 79 31.79 3.26 1.36
C LEU A 79 31.07 4.62 1.39
N SER A 80 31.81 5.72 1.58
CA SER A 80 31.27 7.08 1.53
C SER A 80 30.62 7.39 0.19
N GLU A 81 31.29 7.08 -0.92
CA GLU A 81 30.75 7.29 -2.27
C GLU A 81 29.54 6.40 -2.58
N LEU A 82 29.51 5.16 -2.06
CA LEU A 82 28.33 4.30 -2.18
C LEU A 82 27.13 4.85 -1.41
N CYS A 83 27.35 5.38 -0.19
CA CYS A 83 26.29 5.96 0.62
C CYS A 83 25.71 7.22 -0.02
N LEU A 84 26.54 8.09 -0.58
CA LEU A 84 26.07 9.27 -1.34
C LEU A 84 25.24 8.88 -2.55
N ALA A 85 25.74 7.94 -3.36
CA ALA A 85 24.99 7.44 -4.51
C ALA A 85 23.64 6.81 -4.10
N ASN A 86 23.58 6.18 -2.92
CA ASN A 86 22.35 5.61 -2.38
C ASN A 86 21.37 6.66 -1.87
N ALA A 87 21.85 7.76 -1.29
CA ALA A 87 21.00 8.90 -0.93
C ALA A 87 20.39 9.53 -2.19
N ASP A 88 21.18 9.73 -3.24
CA ASP A 88 20.71 10.25 -4.53
C ASP A 88 19.68 9.31 -5.19
N ALA A 89 19.94 7.99 -5.14
CA ALA A 89 19.00 6.98 -5.62
C ALA A 89 17.70 6.96 -4.81
N LEU A 90 17.76 7.18 -3.49
CA LEU A 90 16.56 7.27 -2.64
C LEU A 90 15.72 8.49 -3.01
N LEU A 91 16.34 9.66 -3.19
CA LEU A 91 15.62 10.87 -3.61
C LEU A 91 14.94 10.65 -4.97
N ALA A 92 15.65 10.05 -5.94
CA ALA A 92 15.07 9.68 -7.23
C ALA A 92 13.89 8.69 -7.10
N ALA A 93 14.00 7.71 -6.19
CA ALA A 93 12.91 6.77 -5.91
C ALA A 93 11.66 7.47 -5.35
N LEU A 94 11.86 8.41 -4.42
CA LEU A 94 10.76 9.19 -3.84
C LEU A 94 10.12 10.11 -4.88
N HIS A 95 10.90 10.78 -5.74
CA HIS A 95 10.37 11.57 -6.86
C HIS A 95 9.54 10.72 -7.83
N PHE A 96 9.99 9.50 -8.12
CA PHE A 96 9.21 8.58 -8.93
C PHE A 96 7.87 8.26 -8.25
N CYS A 97 7.90 7.94 -6.96
CA CYS A 97 6.69 7.63 -6.20
C CYS A 97 5.71 8.81 -6.19
N ALA A 98 6.18 10.04 -5.93
CA ALA A 98 5.37 11.25 -5.97
C ALA A 98 4.69 11.45 -7.34
N THR A 99 5.48 11.38 -8.42
CA THR A 99 5.01 11.60 -9.80
C THR A 99 3.93 10.59 -10.21
N HIS A 100 3.99 9.35 -9.71
CA HIS A 100 3.04 8.29 -10.08
C HIS A 100 1.95 8.05 -9.01
N GLY A 101 1.95 8.86 -7.95
CA GLY A 101 1.07 8.72 -6.79
C GLY A 101 1.19 7.35 -6.11
N ILE A 102 2.40 6.81 -5.99
CA ILE A 102 2.70 5.69 -5.09
C ILE A 102 2.94 6.32 -3.72
N GLY A 103 2.12 5.94 -2.73
CA GLY A 103 2.06 6.68 -1.46
C GLY A 103 3.03 6.17 -0.40
N SER A 104 3.73 5.06 -0.63
CA SER A 104 4.74 4.53 0.31
C SER A 104 5.95 3.96 -0.42
N PHE A 105 7.12 3.99 0.22
CA PHE A 105 8.34 3.37 -0.28
C PHE A 105 9.12 2.66 0.82
N ARG A 106 9.33 1.35 0.69
CA ARG A 106 10.26 0.60 1.54
C ARG A 106 11.68 0.90 1.13
N ILE A 107 12.44 1.51 2.03
CA ILE A 107 13.84 1.80 1.80
C ILE A 107 14.63 0.49 1.87
N ASN A 108 15.59 0.36 0.96
CA ASN A 108 16.50 -0.78 0.94
C ASN A 108 17.27 -0.85 2.28
N SER A 109 17.22 -1.97 3.00
CA SER A 109 17.90 -2.10 4.30
C SER A 109 19.44 -2.03 4.20
N GLN A 110 20.02 -2.31 3.03
CA GLN A 110 21.46 -2.15 2.77
C GLN A 110 21.84 -0.76 2.25
N ILE A 111 21.01 0.27 2.50
CA ILE A 111 21.23 1.63 2.03
C ILE A 111 22.58 2.22 2.48
N LEU A 112 23.08 1.82 3.66
CA LEU A 112 24.46 2.01 4.09
C LEU A 112 25.19 0.65 4.06
N PRO A 113 25.95 0.33 2.99
CA PRO A 113 26.55 -0.99 2.84
C PRO A 113 27.52 -1.32 3.98
N LEU A 114 27.47 -2.57 4.48
CA LEU A 114 28.38 -3.13 5.50
C LEU A 114 28.42 -2.39 6.85
N LYS A 115 27.49 -1.47 7.14
CA LYS A 115 27.53 -0.56 8.30
C LYS A 115 27.83 -1.24 9.63
N THR A 116 27.24 -2.40 9.87
CA THR A 116 27.29 -3.18 11.12
C THR A 116 28.21 -4.42 11.03
N HIS A 117 28.83 -4.66 9.88
CA HIS A 117 29.63 -5.86 9.67
C HIS A 117 30.87 -5.87 10.58
N SER A 118 31.13 -6.96 11.30
CA SER A 118 32.20 -7.03 12.32
C SER A 118 33.59 -6.62 11.83
N ALA A 119 33.95 -6.96 10.58
CA ALA A 119 35.27 -6.65 10.01
C ALA A 119 35.33 -5.34 9.20
N CYS A 120 34.19 -4.77 8.79
CA CYS A 120 34.15 -3.66 7.82
C CYS A 120 33.26 -2.49 8.25
N GLY A 121 32.51 -2.64 9.34
CA GLY A 121 31.58 -1.66 9.86
C GLY A 121 32.25 -0.34 10.20
N TYR A 122 31.44 0.68 10.36
CA TYR A 122 31.88 2.05 10.54
C TYR A 122 30.78 2.89 11.22
N SER A 123 31.19 3.99 11.82
CA SER A 123 30.33 5.10 12.20
C SER A 123 30.30 6.16 11.10
N MET A 124 29.29 7.03 11.09
CA MET A 124 29.23 8.11 10.08
C MET A 124 30.43 9.06 10.18
N ASN A 125 30.95 9.29 11.38
CA ASN A 125 32.09 10.17 11.62
C ASN A 125 33.42 9.63 11.06
N GLU A 126 33.50 8.32 10.75
CA GLU A 126 34.66 7.74 10.08
C GLU A 126 34.64 7.94 8.56
N LEU A 127 33.48 8.25 7.98
CA LEU A 127 33.38 8.47 6.54
C LEU A 127 33.88 9.88 6.19
N PRO A 128 34.71 10.05 5.15
CA PRO A 128 35.21 11.37 4.72
C PRO A 128 34.10 12.40 4.46
N ARG A 129 32.89 11.96 4.07
CA ARG A 129 31.73 12.82 3.80
C ARG A 129 30.52 12.44 4.65
N GLY A 130 30.76 11.97 5.87
CA GLY A 130 29.74 11.47 6.78
C GLY A 130 28.59 12.44 7.03
N GLU A 131 28.90 13.70 7.35
CA GLU A 131 27.89 14.74 7.61
C GLU A 131 27.02 15.00 6.38
N GLU A 132 27.63 15.18 5.21
CA GLU A 132 26.92 15.38 3.94
C GLU A 132 25.98 14.21 3.62
N ILE A 133 26.41 12.97 3.85
CA ILE A 133 25.56 11.78 3.65
C ILE A 133 24.30 11.88 4.51
N VAL A 134 24.44 12.20 5.80
CA VAL A 134 23.32 12.33 6.73
C VAL A 134 22.39 13.46 6.29
N GLU A 135 22.93 14.60 5.87
CA GLU A 135 22.15 15.73 5.35
C GLU A 135 21.33 15.36 4.11
N ARG A 136 21.91 14.61 3.17
CA ARG A 136 21.18 14.13 1.98
C ARG A 136 20.05 13.16 2.34
N PHE A 137 20.25 12.26 3.29
CA PHE A 137 19.17 11.38 3.77
C PHE A 137 18.07 12.17 4.50
N ARG A 138 18.43 13.20 5.28
CA ARG A 138 17.44 14.11 5.87
C ARG A 138 16.64 14.88 4.83
N ALA A 139 17.28 15.33 3.75
CA ALA A 139 16.59 15.94 2.62
C ALA A 139 15.62 14.96 1.94
N CYS A 140 15.96 13.67 1.84
CA CYS A 140 15.04 12.63 1.38
C CYS A 140 13.81 12.52 2.31
N GLY A 141 14.03 12.52 3.62
CA GLY A 141 12.94 12.48 4.61
C GLY A 141 11.99 13.67 4.52
N GLU A 142 12.54 14.89 4.39
CA GLU A 142 11.73 16.10 4.21
C GLU A 142 10.95 16.06 2.89
N PHE A 143 11.58 15.60 1.81
CA PHE A 143 10.90 15.41 0.54
C PHE A 143 9.76 14.38 0.63
N ALA A 144 9.99 13.24 1.29
CA ALA A 144 8.96 12.22 1.49
C ALA A 144 7.76 12.81 2.26
N LYS A 145 8.02 13.50 3.37
CA LYS A 145 7.01 14.14 4.20
C LYS A 145 6.19 15.17 3.42
N THR A 146 6.85 16.11 2.73
CA THR A 146 6.18 17.16 1.95
C THR A 146 5.40 16.62 0.75
N SER A 147 5.85 15.51 0.17
CA SER A 147 5.16 14.80 -0.91
C SER A 147 4.10 13.82 -0.42
N GLY A 148 3.90 13.70 0.90
CA GLY A 148 2.95 12.78 1.50
C GLY A 148 3.29 11.30 1.25
N ILE A 149 4.57 10.94 1.11
CA ILE A 149 5.05 9.57 0.94
C ILE A 149 5.47 9.02 2.31
N ARG A 150 4.91 7.85 2.68
CA ARG A 150 5.33 7.12 3.87
C ARG A 150 6.60 6.31 3.57
N THR A 151 7.53 6.26 4.52
CA THR A 151 8.75 5.45 4.40
C THR A 151 8.83 4.43 5.51
N CYS A 152 9.39 3.27 5.20
CA CYS A 152 9.60 2.16 6.13
C CYS A 152 10.86 1.39 5.76
N LEU A 153 11.32 0.52 6.66
CA LEU A 153 12.40 -0.43 6.43
C LEU A 153 11.96 -1.83 6.82
N HIS A 154 12.51 -2.81 6.12
CA HIS A 154 12.43 -4.21 6.50
C HIS A 154 13.85 -4.79 6.44
N PRO A 155 14.53 -4.91 7.59
CA PRO A 155 15.83 -5.57 7.65
C PRO A 155 15.74 -7.02 7.19
N ASP A 156 16.88 -7.58 6.81
CA ASP A 156 16.92 -8.93 6.27
C ASP A 156 16.58 -10.02 7.30
N GLN A 157 16.39 -11.24 6.81
CA GLN A 157 16.07 -12.42 7.61
C GLN A 157 17.16 -12.83 8.63
N PHE A 158 18.34 -12.21 8.61
CA PHE A 158 19.41 -12.48 9.58
C PHE A 158 19.24 -11.66 10.87
N VAL A 159 18.32 -10.68 10.90
CA VAL A 159 17.89 -10.00 12.12
C VAL A 159 16.92 -10.89 12.88
N VAL A 160 17.44 -11.63 13.88
CA VAL A 160 16.70 -12.65 14.64
C VAL A 160 16.87 -12.40 16.15
N LEU A 161 16.01 -11.54 16.70
CA LEU A 161 16.06 -11.14 18.11
C LEU A 161 15.81 -12.28 19.10
N ASN A 162 15.06 -13.30 18.70
CA ASN A 162 14.71 -14.42 19.57
C ASN A 162 15.67 -15.61 19.46
N SER A 163 16.82 -15.43 18.79
CA SER A 163 17.84 -16.47 18.69
C SER A 163 18.36 -16.90 20.07
N PRO A 164 18.60 -18.20 20.31
CA PRO A 164 19.24 -18.67 21.54
C PRO A 164 20.73 -18.31 21.56
N ARG A 165 21.32 -17.94 20.42
CA ARG A 165 22.74 -17.61 20.29
C ARG A 165 22.98 -16.12 20.55
N ALA A 166 23.84 -15.81 21.53
CA ALA A 166 24.12 -14.45 21.96
C ALA A 166 24.80 -13.58 20.89
N ASP A 167 25.64 -14.17 20.04
CA ASP A 167 26.29 -13.47 18.93
C ASP A 167 25.27 -13.00 17.89
N VAL A 168 24.31 -13.86 17.53
CA VAL A 168 23.21 -13.52 16.60
C VAL A 168 22.32 -12.42 17.16
N VAL A 169 21.99 -12.48 18.46
CA VAL A 169 21.21 -11.41 19.11
C VAL A 169 21.99 -10.09 19.08
N THR A 170 23.29 -10.13 19.36
CA THR A 170 24.15 -8.93 19.36
C THR A 170 24.19 -8.27 17.98
N SER A 171 24.39 -9.06 16.91
CA SER A 171 24.36 -8.52 15.54
C SER A 171 22.97 -8.03 15.13
N SER A 172 21.91 -8.71 15.54
CA SER A 172 20.52 -8.30 15.26
C SER A 172 20.16 -6.98 15.92
N VAL A 173 20.58 -6.77 17.17
CA VAL A 173 20.40 -5.49 17.87
C VAL A 173 21.20 -4.40 17.17
N ALA A 174 22.47 -4.63 16.85
CA ALA A 174 23.29 -3.65 16.13
C ALA A 174 22.68 -3.25 14.77
N GLU A 175 22.11 -4.22 14.04
CA GLU A 175 21.41 -3.96 12.78
C GLU A 175 20.14 -3.14 13.00
N LEU A 176 19.28 -3.50 13.96
CA LEU A 176 18.08 -2.71 14.27
C LEU A 176 18.39 -1.29 14.70
N GLU A 177 19.45 -1.11 15.49
CA GLU A 177 19.93 0.21 15.86
C GLU A 177 20.32 1.03 14.62
N TYR A 178 21.15 0.48 13.74
CA TYR A 178 21.50 1.14 12.48
C TYR A 178 20.28 1.46 11.62
N GLN A 179 19.35 0.53 11.46
CA GLN A 179 18.14 0.74 10.66
C GLN A 179 17.27 1.85 11.26
N SER A 180 17.24 1.95 12.59
CA SER A 180 16.52 3.00 13.31
C SER A 180 17.21 4.37 13.20
N GLU A 181 18.55 4.40 13.14
CA GLU A 181 19.34 5.60 12.86
C GLU A 181 18.97 6.19 11.49
N VAL A 182 18.93 5.35 10.45
CA VAL A 182 18.51 5.78 9.11
C VAL A 182 17.04 6.19 9.11
N ALA A 183 16.18 5.43 9.80
CA ALA A 183 14.75 5.73 9.91
C ALA A 183 14.51 7.14 10.48
N GLU A 184 15.30 7.58 11.46
CA GLU A 184 15.24 8.94 12.00
C GLU A 184 15.56 10.00 10.95
N TRP A 185 16.57 9.77 10.10
CA TRP A 185 16.93 10.74 9.06
C TRP A 185 15.85 10.86 7.98
N VAL A 186 15.30 9.74 7.54
CA VAL A 186 14.34 9.67 6.43
C VAL A 186 12.88 9.76 6.85
N GLY A 187 12.61 9.94 8.15
CA GLY A 187 11.27 10.02 8.72
C GLY A 187 10.48 8.72 8.66
N ALA A 188 11.14 7.56 8.58
CA ALA A 188 10.46 6.27 8.55
C ALA A 188 9.91 5.90 9.94
N ASP A 189 8.66 5.46 9.96
CA ASP A 189 7.93 5.14 11.19
C ASP A 189 7.80 3.63 11.45
N VAL A 190 8.29 2.79 10.53
CA VAL A 190 8.23 1.33 10.61
C VAL A 190 9.61 0.73 10.31
N VAL A 191 10.08 -0.12 11.21
CA VAL A 191 11.19 -1.06 11.02
C VAL A 191 10.63 -2.46 11.29
N ASN A 192 10.31 -3.19 10.22
CA ASN A 192 9.59 -4.45 10.30
C ASN A 192 10.51 -5.66 10.35
N ILE A 193 10.24 -6.62 11.24
CA ILE A 193 10.93 -7.92 11.28
C ILE A 193 9.93 -9.07 11.48
N HIS A 194 10.31 -10.28 11.12
CA HIS A 194 9.54 -11.47 11.49
C HIS A 194 9.74 -11.86 12.96
N GLY A 195 8.88 -12.76 13.47
CA GLY A 195 8.99 -13.31 14.82
C GLY A 195 10.25 -14.16 15.09
N GLY A 196 11.02 -14.51 14.06
CA GLY A 196 12.26 -15.28 14.15
C GLY A 196 12.05 -16.81 14.13
N GLY A 197 12.91 -17.57 14.81
CA GLY A 197 12.82 -19.04 14.84
C GLY A 197 11.94 -19.58 15.97
N ALA A 198 11.35 -20.77 15.80
CA ALA A 198 10.63 -21.45 16.89
C ALA A 198 11.55 -22.21 17.86
N TYR A 199 12.76 -22.58 17.44
CA TYR A 199 13.77 -23.28 18.24
C TYR A 199 13.23 -24.48 19.06
N GLY A 200 12.26 -25.21 18.51
CA GLY A 200 11.60 -26.35 19.15
C GLY A 200 10.42 -26.01 20.06
N ASN A 201 10.26 -24.75 20.48
CA ASN A 201 9.14 -24.30 21.33
C ASN A 201 8.77 -22.84 21.01
N LYS A 202 7.63 -22.64 20.33
CA LYS A 202 7.12 -21.31 19.97
C LYS A 202 6.90 -20.42 21.19
N ALA A 203 6.29 -20.93 22.26
CA ALA A 203 5.97 -20.15 23.44
C ALA A 203 7.24 -19.63 24.15
N GLU A 204 8.25 -20.49 24.34
CA GLU A 204 9.53 -20.07 24.91
C GLU A 204 10.25 -19.05 24.01
N SER A 205 10.20 -19.27 22.70
CA SER A 205 10.82 -18.37 21.72
C SER A 205 10.16 -16.99 21.66
N LEU A 206 8.83 -16.91 21.75
CA LEU A 206 8.10 -15.65 21.85
C LEU A 206 8.34 -14.94 23.19
N ASN A 207 8.45 -15.69 24.30
CA ASN A 207 8.87 -15.10 25.58
C ASN A 207 10.28 -14.51 25.49
N ARG A 208 11.21 -15.20 24.81
CA ARG A 208 12.55 -14.69 24.54
C ARG A 208 12.50 -13.42 23.70
N LEU A 209 11.67 -13.39 22.66
CA LEU A 209 11.44 -12.20 21.84
C LEU A 209 10.97 -11.03 22.71
N ALA A 210 9.90 -11.20 23.49
CA ALA A 210 9.35 -10.18 24.39
C ALA A 210 10.41 -9.55 25.30
N MET A 211 11.20 -10.39 25.98
CA MET A 211 12.28 -9.93 26.87
C MET A 211 13.36 -9.13 26.12
N ARG A 212 13.62 -9.45 24.85
CA ARG A 212 14.65 -8.78 24.04
C ARG A 212 14.13 -7.48 23.46
N VAL A 213 12.89 -7.45 22.99
CA VAL A 213 12.27 -6.20 22.54
C VAL A 213 12.24 -5.19 23.69
N ASN A 214 12.03 -5.64 24.95
CA ASN A 214 12.05 -4.76 26.13
C ASN A 214 13.42 -4.17 26.46
N ARG A 215 14.49 -4.61 25.79
CA ARG A 215 15.86 -4.11 25.97
C ARG A 215 16.39 -3.32 24.77
N LEU A 216 15.59 -3.17 23.72
CA LEU A 216 15.95 -2.30 22.60
C LEU A 216 15.96 -0.84 23.06
N SER A 217 16.73 0.00 22.37
CA SER A 217 16.64 1.44 22.57
C SER A 217 15.23 1.95 22.28
N GLU A 218 14.88 3.11 22.83
CA GLU A 218 13.61 3.78 22.53
C GLU A 218 13.44 4.04 21.02
N ARG A 219 14.51 4.42 20.33
CA ARG A 219 14.47 4.71 18.89
C ARG A 219 14.15 3.47 18.05
N SER A 220 14.63 2.29 18.44
CA SER A 220 14.30 1.03 17.77
C SER A 220 12.95 0.51 18.19
N ARG A 221 12.63 0.53 19.49
CA ARG A 221 11.35 0.06 20.02
C ARG A 221 10.16 0.84 19.43
N SER A 222 10.25 2.16 19.34
CA SER A 222 9.15 3.01 18.85
C SER A 222 8.76 2.75 17.39
N ARG A 223 9.69 2.21 16.58
CA ARG A 223 9.49 1.92 15.15
C ARG A 223 9.31 0.44 14.86
N LEU A 224 9.68 -0.44 15.80
CA LEU A 224 9.63 -1.88 15.60
C LEU A 224 8.19 -2.33 15.30
N THR A 225 8.07 -3.17 14.30
CA THR A 225 6.86 -3.96 14.05
C THR A 225 7.22 -5.43 13.90
N LEU A 226 6.26 -6.30 14.19
CA LEU A 226 6.40 -7.73 13.94
C LEU A 226 5.50 -8.13 12.76
N GLU A 227 5.97 -9.09 11.97
CA GLU A 227 5.22 -9.65 10.85
C GLU A 227 5.05 -11.16 11.01
N ASN A 228 3.85 -11.66 10.68
CA ASN A 228 3.61 -13.09 10.53
C ASN A 228 4.33 -13.64 9.29
N ASP A 229 4.72 -14.92 9.33
CA ASP A 229 5.51 -15.53 8.27
C ASP A 229 4.87 -16.83 7.73
N ASP A 230 5.36 -17.30 6.60
CA ASP A 230 4.80 -18.45 5.86
C ASP A 230 5.24 -19.83 6.39
N THR A 231 5.95 -19.90 7.53
CA THR A 231 6.48 -21.15 8.11
C THR A 231 6.23 -21.33 9.60
N THR A 232 6.51 -20.29 10.38
CA THR A 232 6.80 -20.38 11.79
C THR A 232 5.69 -19.71 12.57
N TYR A 233 5.54 -18.40 12.48
CA TYR A 233 4.59 -17.65 13.29
C TYR A 233 3.41 -17.14 12.48
N THR A 234 2.21 -17.60 12.82
CA THR A 234 0.96 -17.12 12.24
C THR A 234 0.51 -15.83 12.92
N PRO A 235 -0.52 -15.11 12.41
CA PRO A 235 -1.10 -13.98 13.14
C PRO A 235 -1.56 -14.36 14.56
N ASN A 236 -2.20 -15.52 14.73
CA ASN A 236 -2.66 -15.95 16.06
C ASN A 236 -1.51 -16.20 17.05
N ASP A 237 -0.33 -16.60 16.58
CA ASP A 237 0.86 -16.73 17.42
C ASP A 237 1.38 -15.36 17.89
N LEU A 238 1.44 -14.35 17.00
CA LEU A 238 2.08 -13.06 17.28
C LEU A 238 1.15 -12.05 17.96
N LEU A 239 -0.16 -12.09 17.69
CA LEU A 239 -1.13 -11.12 18.21
C LEU A 239 -1.06 -10.94 19.74
N PRO A 240 -0.98 -12.00 20.58
CA PRO A 240 -0.87 -11.84 22.03
C PRO A 240 0.37 -11.05 22.44
N LEU A 241 1.52 -11.33 21.80
CA LEU A 241 2.77 -10.62 22.06
C LEU A 241 2.66 -9.15 21.64
N CYS A 242 2.19 -8.90 20.42
CA CYS A 242 2.00 -7.55 19.89
C CYS A 242 1.10 -6.70 20.80
N GLN A 243 -0.01 -7.27 21.26
CA GLN A 243 -0.95 -6.59 22.16
C GLN A 243 -0.34 -6.31 23.54
N ALA A 244 0.34 -7.29 24.15
CA ALA A 244 0.94 -7.14 25.47
C ALA A 244 2.10 -6.13 25.49
N GLU A 245 2.89 -6.09 24.43
CA GLU A 245 4.11 -5.29 24.34
C GLU A 245 3.90 -3.93 23.63
N GLY A 246 2.69 -3.67 23.12
CA GLY A 246 2.37 -2.47 22.35
C GLY A 246 3.13 -2.38 21.03
N ILE A 247 3.42 -3.53 20.41
CA ILE A 247 4.14 -3.62 19.13
C ILE A 247 3.12 -3.82 18.01
N PRO A 248 3.11 -3.00 16.95
CA PRO A 248 2.20 -3.23 15.84
C PRO A 248 2.51 -4.53 15.08
N LEU A 249 1.45 -5.26 14.72
CA LEU A 249 1.52 -6.39 13.81
C LEU A 249 1.33 -5.91 12.36
N VAL A 250 2.39 -6.01 11.57
CA VAL A 250 2.31 -5.96 10.11
C VAL A 250 1.70 -7.28 9.66
N TYR A 251 0.44 -7.23 9.21
CA TYR A 251 -0.24 -8.41 8.69
C TYR A 251 0.18 -8.65 7.24
N ASP A 252 0.87 -9.76 6.99
CA ASP A 252 1.07 -10.29 5.65
C ASP A 252 0.00 -11.34 5.33
N VAL A 253 -0.89 -11.01 4.41
CA VAL A 253 -2.00 -11.88 4.03
C VAL A 253 -1.55 -13.10 3.23
N HIS A 254 -0.48 -12.99 2.44
CA HIS A 254 0.04 -14.09 1.64
C HIS A 254 0.70 -15.14 2.54
N HIS A 255 1.53 -14.70 3.49
CA HIS A 255 2.13 -15.52 4.53
C HIS A 255 1.06 -16.26 5.34
N HIS A 256 0.00 -15.56 5.78
CA HIS A 256 -1.09 -16.20 6.52
C HIS A 256 -1.84 -17.23 5.67
N ARG A 257 -2.06 -16.97 4.38
CA ARG A 257 -2.69 -17.96 3.49
C ARG A 257 -1.81 -19.20 3.26
N CYS A 258 -0.49 -19.05 3.32
CA CYS A 258 0.50 -20.13 3.24
C CYS A 258 0.64 -20.91 4.56
N ASN A 259 0.56 -20.21 5.70
CA ASN A 259 0.69 -20.73 7.06
C ASN A 259 -0.55 -20.38 7.87
N ARG A 260 -1.60 -21.17 7.66
CA ARG A 260 -2.95 -20.88 8.16
C ARG A 260 -3.09 -21.21 9.63
N ASP A 261 -3.83 -20.39 10.33
CA ASP A 261 -4.37 -20.68 11.66
C ASP A 261 -5.90 -20.65 11.65
N GLU A 262 -6.51 -20.52 12.82
CA GLU A 262 -7.97 -20.51 13.00
C GLU A 262 -8.63 -19.17 12.61
N LEU A 263 -7.84 -18.11 12.39
CA LEU A 263 -8.36 -16.78 12.06
C LEU A 263 -8.71 -16.68 10.58
N SER A 264 -9.85 -16.06 10.29
CA SER A 264 -10.12 -15.59 8.93
C SER A 264 -9.22 -14.41 8.58
N VAL A 265 -9.12 -14.08 7.28
CA VAL A 265 -8.40 -12.88 6.82
C VAL A 265 -9.01 -11.62 7.43
N GLU A 266 -10.35 -11.55 7.50
CA GLU A 266 -11.09 -10.43 8.08
C GLU A 266 -10.80 -10.27 9.58
N GLU A 267 -10.78 -11.37 10.34
CA GLU A 267 -10.53 -11.32 11.78
C GLU A 267 -9.05 -11.02 12.08
N ALA A 268 -8.12 -11.63 11.35
CA ALA A 268 -6.69 -11.32 11.44
C ALA A 268 -6.44 -9.84 11.11
N THR A 269 -7.07 -9.32 10.06
CA THR A 269 -7.02 -7.89 9.68
C THR A 269 -7.50 -7.01 10.83
N ARG A 270 -8.71 -7.25 11.36
CA ARG A 270 -9.30 -6.45 12.43
C ARG A 270 -8.42 -6.43 13.68
N ARG A 271 -7.90 -7.59 14.08
CA ARG A 271 -7.03 -7.71 15.26
C ARG A 271 -5.66 -7.08 15.02
N ALA A 272 -5.09 -7.22 13.82
CA ALA A 272 -3.83 -6.57 13.46
C ALA A 272 -3.99 -5.04 13.48
N VAL A 273 -5.03 -4.48 12.84
CA VAL A 273 -5.33 -3.03 12.86
C VAL A 273 -5.38 -2.50 14.30
N ALA A 274 -6.00 -3.24 15.22
CA ALA A 274 -6.11 -2.84 16.63
C ALA A 274 -4.76 -2.77 17.39
N THR A 275 -3.68 -3.33 16.84
CA THR A 275 -2.32 -3.19 17.42
C THR A 275 -1.61 -1.89 17.03
N TRP A 276 -2.17 -1.12 16.08
CA TRP A 276 -1.55 0.11 15.60
C TRP A 276 -2.11 1.34 16.32
N ASN A 277 -1.23 2.27 16.67
CA ASN A 277 -1.54 3.60 17.18
C ASN A 277 -1.39 4.71 16.12
N ARG A 278 -1.17 4.32 14.87
CA ARG A 278 -0.95 5.15 13.68
C ARG A 278 -1.48 4.39 12.46
N GLU A 279 -1.38 4.94 11.25
CA GLU A 279 -1.84 4.26 10.03
C GLU A 279 -1.24 2.84 9.94
N PRO A 280 -2.05 1.76 9.86
CA PRO A 280 -1.53 0.41 9.71
C PRO A 280 -0.72 0.23 8.43
N LEU A 281 0.31 -0.62 8.49
CA LEU A 281 1.08 -1.06 7.32
C LEU A 281 0.98 -2.58 7.20
N PHE A 282 0.52 -3.09 6.05
CA PHE A 282 0.33 -4.51 5.74
C PHE A 282 1.05 -4.89 4.44
N HIS A 283 1.24 -6.18 4.23
CA HIS A 283 1.91 -6.70 3.03
C HIS A 283 0.97 -7.54 2.18
N ILE A 284 1.16 -7.46 0.86
CA ILE A 284 0.45 -8.30 -0.11
C ILE A 284 1.39 -8.88 -1.15
N SER A 285 1.18 -10.17 -1.41
CA SER A 285 1.78 -10.95 -2.48
C SER A 285 0.75 -11.89 -3.11
N SER A 286 1.10 -12.43 -4.28
CA SER A 286 0.37 -13.52 -4.93
C SER A 286 1.33 -14.67 -5.25
N PRO A 287 0.87 -15.93 -5.18
CA PRO A 287 1.69 -17.11 -5.47
C PRO A 287 2.08 -17.19 -6.96
N LEU A 288 3.34 -17.51 -7.24
CA LEU A 288 3.89 -17.63 -8.60
C LEU A 288 3.13 -18.66 -9.47
N GLU A 289 2.72 -19.77 -8.87
CA GLU A 289 2.01 -20.87 -9.56
C GLU A 289 0.50 -20.88 -9.27
N GLY A 290 -0.03 -19.82 -8.63
CA GLY A 290 -1.39 -19.82 -8.10
C GLY A 290 -1.55 -20.68 -6.84
N TRP A 291 -2.69 -20.54 -6.15
CA TRP A 291 -2.99 -21.27 -4.91
C TRP A 291 -3.15 -22.79 -5.08
N LYS A 292 -3.30 -23.28 -6.31
CA LYS A 292 -3.34 -24.71 -6.65
C LYS A 292 -1.98 -25.28 -7.06
N GLY A 293 -0.94 -24.42 -7.12
CA GLY A 293 0.43 -24.84 -7.39
C GLY A 293 1.01 -25.70 -6.27
N LYS A 294 2.17 -26.33 -6.53
CA LYS A 294 2.80 -27.23 -5.55
C LYS A 294 3.33 -26.48 -4.33
N ASN A 295 3.77 -25.25 -4.54
CA ASN A 295 4.29 -24.38 -3.49
C ASN A 295 3.75 -22.96 -3.70
N PRO A 296 2.81 -22.48 -2.86
CA PRO A 296 2.26 -21.14 -3.00
C PRO A 296 3.18 -20.03 -2.49
N LYS A 297 4.29 -20.37 -1.81
CA LYS A 297 5.14 -19.38 -1.14
C LYS A 297 5.81 -18.38 -2.09
N PRO A 298 6.44 -18.77 -3.21
CA PRO A 298 7.18 -17.85 -4.04
C PRO A 298 6.28 -16.76 -4.65
N HIS A 299 6.71 -15.50 -4.57
CA HIS A 299 5.92 -14.38 -5.07
C HIS A 299 5.90 -14.35 -6.61
N HIS A 300 4.75 -14.01 -7.17
CA HIS A 300 4.56 -13.73 -8.58
C HIS A 300 5.13 -12.36 -8.97
N ASP A 301 5.22 -12.10 -10.27
CA ASP A 301 5.60 -10.80 -10.82
C ASP A 301 4.55 -9.70 -10.55
N PHE A 302 3.31 -10.09 -10.27
CA PHE A 302 2.14 -9.21 -10.16
C PHE A 302 1.21 -9.74 -9.08
N ILE A 303 0.38 -8.86 -8.54
CA ILE A 303 -0.72 -9.23 -7.64
C ILE A 303 -1.92 -9.66 -8.48
N ASP A 304 -2.53 -10.79 -8.13
CA ASP A 304 -3.89 -11.12 -8.55
C ASP A 304 -4.85 -10.26 -7.72
N ILE A 305 -5.73 -9.51 -8.39
CA ILE A 305 -6.70 -8.63 -7.71
C ILE A 305 -7.63 -9.42 -6.77
N GLN A 306 -7.85 -10.72 -7.03
CA GLN A 306 -8.63 -11.58 -6.14
C GLN A 306 -7.91 -11.89 -4.82
N ASP A 307 -6.59 -11.73 -4.78
CA ASP A 307 -5.81 -11.88 -3.55
C ASP A 307 -5.87 -10.62 -2.67
N PHE A 308 -6.28 -9.47 -3.21
CA PHE A 308 -6.47 -8.25 -2.43
C PHE A 308 -7.70 -8.39 -1.52
N PRO A 309 -7.55 -8.38 -0.18
CA PRO A 309 -8.67 -8.59 0.72
C PRO A 309 -9.75 -7.52 0.56
N GLN A 310 -11.00 -7.94 0.42
CA GLN A 310 -12.12 -7.00 0.24
C GLN A 310 -12.27 -6.08 1.46
N CYS A 311 -12.05 -6.62 2.66
CA CYS A 311 -12.09 -5.88 3.92
C CYS A 311 -11.00 -4.80 4.03
N TRP A 312 -10.00 -4.76 3.14
CA TRP A 312 -8.98 -3.71 3.14
C TRP A 312 -9.39 -2.49 2.33
N ARG A 313 -10.32 -2.61 1.37
CA ARG A 313 -10.61 -1.54 0.40
C ARG A 313 -11.13 -0.25 1.02
N ASP A 314 -11.83 -0.36 2.13
CA ASP A 314 -12.44 0.78 2.83
C ASP A 314 -11.64 1.19 4.08
N LEU A 315 -10.45 0.62 4.28
CA LEU A 315 -9.59 0.95 5.42
C LEU A 315 -8.54 1.98 5.03
N SER A 316 -8.32 2.94 5.92
CA SER A 316 -7.16 3.83 5.87
C SER A 316 -5.92 3.07 6.32
N LEU A 317 -5.25 2.41 5.38
CA LEU A 317 -4.03 1.63 5.62
C LEU A 317 -3.02 1.77 4.48
N THR A 318 -1.77 1.49 4.80
CA THR A 318 -0.67 1.33 3.84
C THR A 318 -0.54 -0.15 3.47
N VAL A 319 -0.49 -0.47 2.16
CA VAL A 319 -0.22 -1.83 1.66
C VAL A 319 1.09 -1.83 0.88
N GLU A 320 2.10 -2.50 1.38
CA GLU A 320 3.32 -2.76 0.61
C GLU A 320 3.11 -3.91 -0.37
N VAL A 321 3.40 -3.65 -1.66
CA VAL A 321 3.20 -4.61 -2.73
C VAL A 321 4.49 -5.38 -2.98
N GLU A 322 4.54 -6.62 -2.53
CA GLU A 322 5.72 -7.48 -2.57
C GLU A 322 5.76 -8.37 -3.82
N ALA A 323 5.74 -7.74 -4.99
CA ALA A 323 5.78 -8.43 -6.28
C ALA A 323 7.13 -8.25 -7.01
N LYS A 324 7.53 -9.22 -7.85
CA LYS A 324 8.82 -9.17 -8.55
C LYS A 324 8.90 -8.09 -9.64
N ALA A 325 7.78 -7.68 -10.25
CA ALA A 325 7.76 -6.58 -11.21
C ALA A 325 7.73 -5.18 -10.57
N LYS A 326 7.84 -5.09 -9.24
CA LYS A 326 8.08 -3.84 -8.50
C LYS A 326 7.08 -2.75 -8.84
N GLU A 327 7.54 -1.58 -9.29
CA GLU A 327 6.72 -0.42 -9.60
C GLU A 327 5.65 -0.73 -10.65
N VAL A 328 5.94 -1.64 -11.59
CA VAL A 328 4.98 -2.04 -12.62
C VAL A 328 3.80 -2.77 -11.99
N ALA A 329 4.05 -3.60 -10.97
CA ALA A 329 3.01 -4.30 -10.23
C ALA A 329 2.17 -3.35 -9.38
N VAL A 330 2.82 -2.40 -8.67
CA VAL A 330 2.12 -1.37 -7.89
C VAL A 330 1.18 -0.55 -8.78
N LEU A 331 1.68 -0.06 -9.92
CA LEU A 331 0.88 0.76 -10.85
C LEU A 331 -0.26 -0.04 -11.48
N LYS A 332 -0.05 -1.33 -11.77
CA LYS A 332 -1.10 -2.22 -12.26
C LYS A 332 -2.18 -2.42 -11.20
N LEU A 333 -1.80 -2.77 -9.96
CA LEU A 333 -2.74 -2.98 -8.87
C LEU A 333 -3.52 -1.69 -8.55
N LYS A 334 -2.84 -0.54 -8.51
CA LYS A 334 -3.46 0.77 -8.32
C LYS A 334 -4.57 1.02 -9.34
N ARG A 335 -4.32 0.76 -10.63
CA ARG A 335 -5.36 0.86 -11.68
C ARG A 335 -6.51 -0.11 -11.43
N GLN A 336 -6.22 -1.37 -11.12
CA GLN A 336 -7.24 -2.40 -10.89
C GLN A 336 -8.14 -2.11 -9.67
N LEU A 337 -7.61 -1.42 -8.65
CA LEU A 337 -8.38 -1.05 -7.45
C LEU A 337 -9.33 0.14 -7.68
N VAL A 338 -9.05 1.00 -8.67
CA VAL A 338 -9.93 2.13 -9.04
C VAL A 338 -10.79 1.84 -10.27
N GLU A 339 -10.48 0.79 -11.03
CA GLU A 339 -11.26 0.38 -12.19
C GLU A 339 -12.63 -0.12 -11.79
N ARG A 340 -13.66 0.61 -12.21
CA ARG A 340 -15.06 0.21 -12.08
C ARG A 340 -15.37 -0.88 -13.10
N TRP A 341 -16.07 -1.92 -12.64
CA TRP A 341 -16.61 -2.95 -13.50
C TRP A 341 -18.12 -2.78 -13.61
N PHE A 342 -18.69 -3.31 -14.68
CA PHE A 342 -20.11 -3.23 -14.94
C PHE A 342 -20.63 -4.61 -15.30
N VAL A 343 -21.77 -5.00 -14.74
CA VAL A 343 -22.63 -6.03 -15.33
C VAL A 343 -23.59 -5.35 -16.27
N TYR A 344 -23.82 -5.91 -17.45
CA TYR A 344 -24.75 -5.34 -18.43
C TYR A 344 -25.66 -6.39 -19.03
N ILE A 345 -26.83 -5.96 -19.51
CA ILE A 345 -27.74 -6.75 -20.32
C ILE A 345 -27.89 -6.09 -21.69
N LEU A 346 -27.72 -6.88 -22.74
CA LEU A 346 -28.01 -6.50 -24.11
C LEU A 346 -29.32 -7.14 -24.58
N ARG A 347 -30.09 -6.43 -25.38
CA ARG A 347 -31.17 -6.97 -26.20
C ARG A 347 -30.68 -7.13 -27.62
N CYS A 348 -30.78 -8.35 -28.12
CA CYS A 348 -30.47 -8.71 -29.50
C CYS A 348 -31.62 -8.35 -30.45
N VAL A 349 -31.35 -8.32 -31.76
CA VAL A 349 -32.37 -8.07 -32.80
C VAL A 349 -33.52 -9.08 -32.78
N ASP A 350 -33.24 -10.34 -32.39
CA ASP A 350 -34.22 -11.41 -32.24
C ASP A 350 -35.00 -11.33 -30.91
N GLY A 351 -34.79 -10.28 -30.13
CA GLY A 351 -35.39 -10.05 -28.82
C GLY A 351 -34.81 -10.91 -27.70
N SER A 352 -33.81 -11.77 -27.96
CA SER A 352 -33.08 -12.50 -26.92
C SER A 352 -32.24 -11.55 -26.05
N LEU A 353 -31.91 -12.00 -24.83
CA LEU A 353 -31.11 -11.23 -23.89
C LEU A 353 -29.74 -11.88 -23.69
N TYR A 354 -28.70 -11.06 -23.64
CA TYR A 354 -27.33 -11.46 -23.33
C TYR A 354 -26.85 -10.70 -22.09
N THR A 355 -26.28 -11.40 -21.13
CA THR A 355 -25.67 -10.80 -19.93
C THR A 355 -24.16 -10.98 -19.99
N GLY A 356 -23.42 -9.91 -19.71
CA GLY A 356 -21.96 -9.91 -19.69
C GLY A 356 -21.41 -8.91 -18.68
N ILE A 357 -20.08 -8.86 -18.58
CA ILE A 357 -19.37 -7.86 -17.78
C ILE A 357 -18.30 -7.11 -18.59
N THR A 358 -17.99 -5.88 -18.16
CA THR A 358 -16.92 -5.09 -18.76
C THR A 358 -16.45 -3.98 -17.83
N ASN A 359 -15.23 -3.48 -18.02
CA ASN A 359 -14.75 -2.23 -17.43
C ASN A 359 -14.92 -1.01 -18.38
N ASN A 360 -15.50 -1.21 -19.56
CA ASN A 360 -15.79 -0.13 -20.52
C ASN A 360 -17.01 -0.50 -21.39
N LEU A 361 -18.17 0.08 -21.02
CA LEU A 361 -19.47 -0.22 -21.65
C LEU A 361 -19.48 0.12 -23.15
N SER A 362 -19.04 1.33 -23.53
CA SER A 362 -19.06 1.80 -24.92
C SER A 362 -18.21 0.91 -25.83
N ARG A 363 -16.93 0.72 -25.47
CA ARG A 363 -16.01 -0.17 -26.22
C ARG A 363 -16.59 -1.57 -26.34
N ARG A 364 -17.22 -2.08 -25.28
CA ARG A 364 -17.78 -3.44 -25.29
C ARG A 364 -19.00 -3.55 -26.18
N LEU A 365 -19.89 -2.56 -26.18
CA LEU A 365 -21.05 -2.50 -27.06
C LEU A 365 -20.61 -2.46 -28.54
N ASP A 366 -19.59 -1.67 -28.87
CA ASP A 366 -19.01 -1.59 -30.22
C ASP A 366 -18.39 -2.93 -30.65
N GLN A 367 -17.70 -3.63 -29.75
CA GLN A 367 -17.19 -4.98 -30.01
C GLN A 367 -18.31 -5.98 -30.30
N HIS A 368 -19.44 -5.89 -29.60
CA HIS A 368 -20.59 -6.75 -29.92
C HIS A 368 -21.16 -6.40 -31.30
N ASN A 369 -21.42 -5.13 -31.60
CA ASN A 369 -21.99 -4.69 -32.87
C ASN A 369 -21.07 -4.85 -34.08
N SER A 370 -19.75 -4.94 -33.87
CA SER A 370 -18.77 -5.34 -34.89
C SER A 370 -18.61 -6.86 -35.03
N GLY A 371 -19.32 -7.66 -34.22
CA GLY A 371 -19.23 -9.12 -34.24
C GLY A 371 -17.94 -9.70 -33.62
N THR A 372 -17.11 -8.88 -32.97
CA THR A 372 -15.81 -9.27 -32.41
C THR A 372 -15.86 -9.71 -30.94
N ALA A 373 -16.99 -9.51 -30.25
CA ALA A 373 -17.19 -9.94 -28.85
C ALA A 373 -17.66 -11.40 -28.71
N SER A 374 -18.92 -11.63 -28.33
CA SER A 374 -19.46 -12.96 -28.04
C SER A 374 -19.92 -13.68 -29.31
N ARG A 375 -19.59 -14.98 -29.42
CA ARG A 375 -20.14 -15.86 -30.47
C ARG A 375 -21.67 -15.88 -30.45
N TYR A 376 -22.29 -15.74 -29.27
CA TYR A 376 -23.74 -15.73 -29.11
C TYR A 376 -24.38 -14.53 -29.82
N THR A 377 -23.82 -13.32 -29.64
CA THR A 377 -24.40 -12.09 -30.21
C THR A 377 -24.02 -11.88 -31.66
N ARG A 378 -22.92 -12.47 -32.16
CA ARG A 378 -22.41 -12.27 -33.52
C ARG A 378 -23.45 -12.55 -34.62
N GLY A 379 -24.35 -13.51 -34.41
CA GLY A 379 -25.45 -13.83 -35.34
C GLY A 379 -26.77 -13.11 -35.04
N ARG A 380 -26.78 -12.14 -34.11
CA ARG A 380 -28.00 -11.52 -33.55
C ARG A 380 -27.87 -9.99 -33.43
N LEU A 381 -27.18 -9.40 -34.39
CA LEU A 381 -26.89 -7.97 -34.46
C LEU A 381 -28.00 -7.21 -35.20
N PRO A 382 -28.19 -5.91 -34.93
CA PRO A 382 -27.52 -5.13 -33.89
C PRO A 382 -28.01 -5.54 -32.50
N VAL A 383 -27.17 -5.29 -31.50
CA VAL A 383 -27.53 -5.39 -30.08
C VAL A 383 -27.60 -4.01 -29.47
N VAL A 384 -28.52 -3.82 -28.54
CA VAL A 384 -28.67 -2.58 -27.77
C VAL A 384 -28.49 -2.87 -26.29
N MET A 385 -27.83 -1.96 -25.58
CA MET A 385 -27.70 -2.07 -24.13
C MET A 385 -28.98 -1.62 -23.47
N ILE A 386 -29.57 -2.49 -22.64
CA ILE A 386 -30.84 -2.21 -21.96
C ILE A 386 -30.69 -2.10 -20.45
N TYR A 387 -29.53 -2.50 -19.90
CA TYR A 387 -29.21 -2.42 -18.49
C TYR A 387 -27.70 -2.39 -18.31
N TYR A 388 -27.24 -1.65 -17.32
CA TYR A 388 -25.94 -1.87 -16.73
C TYR A 388 -25.95 -1.47 -15.24
N GLU A 389 -25.06 -2.08 -14.46
CA GLU A 389 -24.91 -1.84 -13.03
C GLU A 389 -23.42 -1.83 -12.70
N GLU A 390 -22.98 -0.78 -12.01
CA GLU A 390 -21.59 -0.66 -11.56
C GLU A 390 -21.29 -1.65 -10.43
N GLN A 391 -20.07 -2.16 -10.41
CA GLN A 391 -19.52 -3.10 -9.46
C GLN A 391 -18.10 -2.65 -9.08
N PRO A 392 -17.69 -2.90 -7.82
CA PRO A 392 -16.42 -2.41 -7.30
C PRO A 392 -15.19 -3.06 -7.93
N ASP A 393 -15.35 -4.25 -8.55
CA ASP A 393 -14.29 -4.97 -9.25
C ASP A 393 -14.84 -6.09 -10.16
N GLN A 394 -13.93 -6.73 -10.90
CA GLN A 394 -14.23 -7.84 -11.80
C GLN A 394 -14.89 -9.03 -11.10
N GLY A 395 -14.44 -9.39 -9.89
CA GLY A 395 -14.93 -10.57 -9.18
C GLY A 395 -16.36 -10.38 -8.68
N SER A 396 -16.68 -9.17 -8.22
CA SER A 396 -18.02 -8.74 -7.85
C SER A 396 -18.94 -8.70 -9.08
N ALA A 397 -18.43 -8.18 -10.21
CA ALA A 397 -19.15 -8.23 -11.48
C ALA A 397 -19.41 -9.67 -11.97
N LEU A 398 -18.45 -10.59 -11.87
CA LEU A 398 -18.64 -12.00 -12.23
C LEU A 398 -19.70 -12.68 -11.37
N ARG A 399 -19.69 -12.44 -10.04
CA ARG A 399 -20.72 -12.97 -9.13
C ARG A 399 -22.10 -12.43 -9.50
N ARG A 400 -22.20 -11.11 -9.70
CA ARG A 400 -23.45 -10.47 -10.11
C ARG A 400 -23.93 -10.92 -11.49
N GLU A 401 -23.01 -11.19 -12.42
CA GLU A 401 -23.33 -11.75 -13.74
C GLU A 401 -23.98 -13.14 -13.62
N LEU A 402 -23.47 -14.00 -12.74
CA LEU A 402 -24.05 -15.32 -12.46
C LEU A 402 -25.46 -15.19 -11.89
N ASP A 403 -25.67 -14.29 -10.92
CA ASP A 403 -26.98 -14.02 -10.34
C ASP A 403 -27.98 -13.56 -11.41
N VAL A 404 -27.57 -12.57 -12.24
CA VAL A 404 -28.41 -12.07 -13.32
C VAL A 404 -28.67 -13.17 -14.35
N LYS A 405 -27.68 -14.00 -14.71
CA LYS A 405 -27.87 -15.11 -15.65
C LYS A 405 -28.92 -16.12 -15.17
N ALA A 406 -28.96 -16.39 -13.86
CA ALA A 406 -29.94 -17.30 -13.23
C ALA A 406 -31.38 -16.74 -13.20
N MET A 407 -31.57 -15.43 -13.37
CA MET A 407 -32.91 -14.82 -13.40
C MET A 407 -33.73 -15.26 -14.62
N SER A 408 -35.05 -15.33 -14.44
CA SER A 408 -36.01 -15.51 -15.53
C SER A 408 -35.95 -14.34 -16.52
N ARG A 409 -36.46 -14.54 -17.73
CA ARG A 409 -36.53 -13.46 -18.74
C ARG A 409 -37.31 -12.25 -18.23
N SER A 410 -38.47 -12.48 -17.62
CA SER A 410 -39.31 -11.40 -17.06
C SER A 410 -38.59 -10.63 -15.96
N ALA A 411 -37.86 -11.32 -15.07
CA ALA A 411 -37.07 -10.67 -14.03
C ALA A 411 -35.93 -9.81 -14.62
N LYS A 412 -35.25 -10.26 -15.68
CA LYS A 412 -34.24 -9.46 -16.39
C LYS A 412 -34.83 -8.21 -17.05
N GLU A 413 -36.00 -8.34 -17.66
CA GLU A 413 -36.69 -7.19 -18.26
C GLU A 413 -37.16 -6.18 -17.21
N PHE A 414 -37.64 -6.66 -16.06
CA PHE A 414 -37.97 -5.80 -14.92
C PHE A 414 -36.73 -5.09 -14.34
N LEU A 415 -35.61 -5.81 -14.22
CA LEU A 415 -34.34 -5.24 -13.78
C LEU A 415 -33.86 -4.13 -14.73
N ALA A 416 -34.00 -4.34 -16.04
CA ALA A 416 -33.69 -3.34 -17.06
C ALA A 416 -34.57 -2.07 -16.97
N GLN A 417 -35.83 -2.21 -16.55
CA GLN A 417 -36.77 -1.09 -16.40
C GLN A 417 -36.53 -0.26 -15.12
N SER A 418 -35.83 -0.81 -14.14
CA SER A 418 -35.64 -0.18 -12.82
C SER A 418 -34.37 0.68 -12.71
N THR A 419 -33.60 0.83 -13.80
CA THR A 419 -32.40 1.69 -13.85
C THR A 419 -32.65 2.89 -14.77
N PRO A 420 -32.29 4.14 -14.39
CA PRO A 420 -32.42 5.28 -15.29
C PRO A 420 -31.56 5.06 -16.53
N GLY A 421 -32.18 4.99 -17.70
CA GLY A 421 -31.47 4.76 -18.96
C GLY A 421 -30.51 5.90 -19.27
N VAL A 422 -29.23 5.59 -19.46
CA VAL A 422 -28.29 6.51 -20.11
C VAL A 422 -28.50 6.42 -21.62
N SER A 423 -28.96 7.53 -22.19
CA SER A 423 -28.86 7.81 -23.62
C SER A 423 -27.39 7.82 -24.00
N ILE A 424 -26.93 6.78 -24.69
CA ILE A 424 -25.60 6.81 -25.32
C ILE A 424 -25.77 7.64 -26.60
N ASP A 425 -25.36 8.91 -26.54
CA ASP A 425 -25.32 9.77 -27.72
C ASP A 425 -24.48 9.09 -28.81
N LYS A 426 -25.10 8.89 -29.97
CA LYS A 426 -24.43 8.45 -31.18
C LYS A 426 -23.78 9.69 -31.82
N GLY A 427 -22.50 9.90 -31.49
CA GLY A 427 -21.61 10.77 -32.25
C GLY A 427 -21.12 10.10 -33.52
#